data_AF-A0A072PCL3-F1
#
_entry.id   AF-A0A072PCL3-F1
#
_cell.length_a   1.000
_cell.length_b   1.000
_cell.length_c   1.000
_cell.angle_alpha   90.00
_cell.angle_beta   90.00
_cell.angle_gamma   90.00
#
_symmetry.space_group_name_H-M   'P 1'
#
loop_
_entity.id
_entity.type
_entity.pdbx_description
1 polymer ?
#
loop_
_entity_poly.entity_id
_entity_poly.type
_entity_poly.pdbx_seq_one_letter_code
_entity_poly.pdbx_strand_id
1 'polypeptide(L)'
;MASLHPSQPDEAEILTAYLLHPSPIPTILPYSRFQSLVPKSSSLCLTELKRFYRDLQFQRDITIDDVRRRIEIECRRSTTLQARLARNLQRETGTKRKREDDGENDGGGTYAYQTRKTCEDSDSDADPEYSIKLDNALHGPLGNTIQPQIKKHNHTTTSLLSSLATAAEDLTSEIAFLEGRLAELQKECEERVGGLSDLRYGKFNNSAATGESIEKEVVGNLEALKDALEKAGSG
;
A
#
# COMPACT_ATOMS: atom_id res chain seq x y z
N MET A 1 33.27 -14.81 -31.03
CA MET A 1 32.01 -14.05 -31.09
C MET A 1 31.55 -13.82 -29.66
N ALA A 2 31.63 -12.57 -29.17
CA ALA A 2 31.23 -12.24 -27.81
C ALA A 2 29.71 -12.30 -27.70
N SER A 3 29.19 -13.18 -26.85
CA SER A 3 27.78 -13.26 -26.53
C SER A 3 27.34 -11.98 -25.82
N LEU A 4 26.53 -11.15 -26.48
CA LEU A 4 25.76 -10.09 -25.84
C LEU A 4 24.75 -10.76 -24.89
N HIS A 5 25.15 -10.99 -23.64
CA HIS A 5 24.19 -11.26 -22.59
C HIS A 5 23.43 -9.94 -22.33
N PRO A 6 22.09 -9.91 -22.35
CA PRO A 6 21.37 -8.71 -21.97
C PRO A 6 21.81 -8.33 -20.55
N SER A 7 22.31 -7.12 -20.37
CA SER A 7 22.61 -6.58 -19.06
C SER A 7 21.34 -6.63 -18.23
N GLN A 8 21.42 -7.10 -16.99
CA GLN A 8 20.28 -7.03 -16.09
C GLN A 8 19.83 -5.56 -16.00
N PRO A 9 18.50 -5.30 -16.03
CA PRO A 9 17.98 -3.95 -16.00
C PRO A 9 18.41 -3.26 -14.71
N ASP A 10 18.86 -2.02 -14.84
CA ASP A 10 19.26 -1.21 -13.69
C ASP A 10 18.03 -0.81 -12.87
N GLU A 11 18.22 -0.48 -11.61
CA GLU A 11 17.12 -0.12 -10.69
C GLU A 11 16.27 1.04 -11.22
N ALA A 12 16.91 2.04 -11.83
CA ALA A 12 16.22 3.16 -12.47
C ALA A 12 15.30 2.69 -13.61
N GLU A 13 15.74 1.70 -14.39
CA GLU A 13 14.98 1.14 -15.50
C GLU A 13 13.78 0.34 -14.97
N ILE A 14 13.99 -0.48 -13.94
CA ILE A 14 12.92 -1.24 -13.27
C ILE A 14 11.87 -0.27 -12.71
N LEU A 15 12.28 0.68 -11.86
CA LEU A 15 11.35 1.60 -11.19
C LEU A 15 10.59 2.47 -12.18
N THR A 16 11.27 2.96 -13.23
CA THR A 16 10.62 3.75 -14.29
C THR A 16 9.62 2.90 -15.07
N ALA A 17 9.98 1.67 -15.45
CA ALA A 17 9.10 0.79 -16.20
C ALA A 17 7.85 0.41 -15.39
N TYR A 18 8.01 0.09 -14.10
CA TYR A 18 6.90 -0.33 -13.23
C TYR A 18 6.00 0.81 -12.79
N LEU A 19 6.56 2.00 -12.51
CA LEU A 19 5.81 3.10 -11.88
C LEU A 19 5.35 4.17 -12.88
N LEU A 20 6.05 4.36 -14.00
CA LEU A 20 5.80 5.45 -14.93
C LEU A 20 5.26 5.01 -16.30
N HIS A 21 5.33 3.72 -16.67
CA HIS A 21 4.88 3.26 -17.98
C HIS A 21 3.69 2.30 -17.89
N PRO A 22 2.55 2.57 -18.58
CA PRO A 22 2.09 3.85 -19.13
C PRO A 22 1.34 4.68 -18.09
N SER A 23 1.95 5.75 -17.58
CA SER A 23 1.33 6.63 -16.58
C SER A 23 0.52 7.81 -17.12
N PRO A 24 0.72 8.42 -18.30
CA PRO A 24 -0.06 9.60 -18.70
C PRO A 24 -1.56 9.36 -18.85
N ILE A 25 -2.39 10.35 -18.49
CA ILE A 25 -3.87 10.28 -18.63
C ILE A 25 -4.31 9.93 -20.05
N PRO A 26 -3.78 10.53 -21.14
CA PRO A 26 -4.18 10.18 -22.50
C PRO A 26 -4.00 8.70 -22.83
N THR A 27 -3.01 8.06 -22.19
CA THR A 27 -2.66 6.66 -22.43
C THR A 27 -3.56 5.70 -21.66
N ILE A 28 -3.84 5.98 -20.39
CA ILE A 28 -4.69 5.12 -19.55
C ILE A 28 -6.18 5.37 -19.76
N LEU A 29 -6.55 6.61 -20.06
CA LEU A 29 -7.91 7.06 -20.24
C LEU A 29 -7.97 8.12 -21.35
N PRO A 30 -8.02 7.69 -22.63
CA PRO A 30 -8.21 8.59 -23.75
C PRO A 30 -9.49 9.43 -23.58
N TYR A 31 -9.50 10.64 -24.15
CA TYR A 31 -10.63 11.57 -24.01
C TYR A 31 -11.96 10.97 -24.48
N SER A 32 -11.95 10.18 -25.55
CA SER A 32 -13.14 9.46 -26.05
C SER A 32 -13.73 8.50 -25.02
N ARG A 33 -12.88 7.78 -24.29
CA ARG A 33 -13.29 6.87 -23.22
C ARG A 33 -13.77 7.65 -22.00
N PHE A 34 -13.09 8.74 -21.65
CA PHE A 34 -13.54 9.64 -20.59
C PHE A 34 -14.96 10.19 -20.83
N GLN A 35 -15.27 10.60 -22.07
CA GLN A 35 -16.63 11.04 -22.43
C GLN A 35 -17.69 9.96 -22.21
N SER A 36 -17.35 8.68 -22.43
CA SER A 36 -18.28 7.57 -22.23
C SER A 36 -18.63 7.28 -20.77
N LEU A 37 -17.80 7.74 -19.83
CA LEU A 37 -18.00 7.53 -18.39
C LEU A 37 -18.96 8.55 -17.76
N VAL A 38 -19.23 9.65 -18.46
CA VAL A 38 -20.10 10.72 -17.94
C VAL A 38 -21.56 10.36 -18.21
N PRO A 39 -22.43 10.35 -17.17
CA PRO A 39 -23.85 10.06 -17.34
C PRO A 39 -24.48 10.98 -18.39
N LYS A 40 -25.19 10.41 -19.35
CA LYS A 40 -25.88 11.18 -20.41
C LYS A 40 -26.96 12.13 -19.87
N SER A 41 -27.39 11.94 -18.62
CA SER A 41 -28.33 12.80 -17.89
C SER A 41 -27.67 14.06 -17.31
N SER A 42 -26.33 14.13 -17.28
CA SER A 42 -25.63 15.31 -16.77
C SER A 42 -25.53 16.39 -17.85
N SER A 43 -26.02 17.59 -17.52
CA SER A 43 -26.07 18.77 -18.40
C SER A 43 -24.71 19.47 -18.57
N LEU A 44 -23.60 18.76 -18.35
CA LEU A 44 -22.26 19.33 -18.48
C LEU A 44 -21.99 19.74 -19.93
N CYS A 45 -21.63 21.01 -20.11
CA CYS A 45 -21.20 21.53 -21.41
C CYS A 45 -19.93 20.80 -21.89
N LEU A 46 -19.84 20.52 -23.19
CA LEU A 46 -18.68 19.88 -23.82
C LEU A 46 -17.36 20.62 -23.50
N THR A 47 -17.40 21.95 -23.37
CA THR A 47 -16.25 22.78 -23.01
C THR A 47 -15.78 22.54 -21.57
N GLU A 48 -16.71 22.45 -20.62
CA GLU A 48 -16.40 22.14 -19.22
C GLU A 48 -15.81 20.74 -19.07
N LEU A 49 -16.35 19.79 -19.83
CA LEU A 49 -15.84 18.42 -19.85
C LEU A 49 -14.40 18.33 -20.39
N LYS A 50 -14.08 19.09 -21.45
CA LYS A 50 -12.70 19.20 -21.96
C LYS A 50 -11.78 19.85 -20.95
N ARG A 51 -12.23 20.93 -20.30
CA ARG A 51 -11.46 21.63 -19.27
C ARG A 51 -11.13 20.70 -18.10
N PHE A 52 -12.12 19.97 -17.60
CA PHE A 52 -11.91 18.99 -16.53
C PHE A 52 -10.93 17.88 -16.94
N TYR A 53 -11.05 17.35 -18.15
CA TYR A 53 -10.09 16.35 -18.65
C TYR A 53 -8.66 16.90 -18.72
N ARG A 54 -8.49 18.15 -19.17
CA ARG A 54 -7.18 18.82 -19.20
C ARG A 54 -6.63 19.08 -17.80
N ASP A 55 -7.48 19.44 -16.85
CA ASP A 55 -7.07 19.64 -15.46
C ASP A 55 -6.67 18.30 -14.81
N LEU A 56 -7.35 17.19 -15.14
CA LEU A 56 -6.99 15.84 -14.74
C LEU A 56 -5.62 15.41 -15.32
N GLN A 57 -5.37 15.73 -16.60
CA GLN A 57 -4.06 15.52 -17.23
C GLN A 57 -2.97 16.27 -16.45
N PHE A 58 -3.18 17.55 -16.17
CA PHE A 58 -2.23 18.37 -15.43
C PHE A 58 -1.95 17.82 -14.02
N GLN A 59 -2.98 17.43 -13.26
CA GLN A 59 -2.80 16.83 -11.93
C GLN A 59 -2.01 15.51 -11.97
N ARG A 60 -2.26 14.70 -12.99
CA ARG A 60 -1.53 13.45 -13.22
C ARG A 60 -0.07 13.72 -13.54
N ASP A 61 0.21 14.67 -14.42
CA ASP A 61 1.56 15.01 -14.82
C ASP A 61 2.39 15.51 -13.62
N ILE A 62 1.80 16.31 -12.72
CA ILE A 62 2.44 16.68 -11.44
C ILE A 62 2.81 15.44 -10.63
N THR A 63 1.90 14.47 -10.52
CA THR A 63 2.14 13.23 -9.77
C THR A 63 3.25 12.40 -10.41
N ILE A 64 3.26 12.31 -11.74
CA ILE A 64 4.29 11.61 -12.52
C ILE A 64 5.66 12.23 -12.27
N ASP A 65 5.75 13.56 -12.26
CA ASP A 65 7.00 14.27 -12.01
C ASP A 65 7.49 14.09 -10.57
N ASP A 66 6.59 14.05 -9.59
CA ASP A 66 6.95 13.74 -8.20
C ASP A 66 7.48 12.30 -8.08
N VAL A 67 6.82 11.32 -8.71
CA VAL A 67 7.30 9.93 -8.74
C VAL A 67 8.67 9.85 -9.41
N ARG A 68 8.89 10.55 -10.53
CA ARG A 68 10.20 10.61 -11.20
C ARG A 68 11.29 11.12 -10.26
N ARG A 69 11.03 12.22 -9.55
CA ARG A 69 11.97 12.77 -8.56
C ARG A 69 12.27 11.77 -7.44
N ARG A 70 11.25 11.06 -6.94
CA ARG A 70 11.43 10.04 -5.90
C ARG A 70 12.26 8.86 -6.37
N ILE A 71 12.07 8.42 -7.62
CA ILE A 71 12.90 7.36 -8.23
C ILE A 71 14.38 7.80 -8.22
N GLU A 72 14.68 9.03 -8.65
CA GLU A 72 16.07 9.53 -8.66
C GLU A 72 16.69 9.55 -7.25
N ILE A 73 15.92 9.97 -6.24
CA ILE A 73 16.37 9.98 -4.85
C ILE A 73 16.62 8.56 -4.33
N GLU A 74 15.70 7.63 -4.61
CA GLU A 74 15.81 6.26 -4.16
C GLU A 74 16.99 5.54 -4.80
N CYS A 75 17.23 5.73 -6.11
CA CYS A 75 18.40 5.17 -6.78
C CYS A 75 19.72 5.64 -6.14
N ARG A 76 19.85 6.93 -5.81
CA ARG A 76 21.05 7.47 -5.10
C ARG A 76 21.22 6.87 -3.70
N ARG A 77 20.11 6.62 -3.02
CA ARG A 77 20.11 5.99 -1.70
C ARG A 77 20.52 4.51 -1.80
N SER A 78 19.98 3.80 -2.79
CA SER A 78 20.29 2.40 -3.08
C SER A 78 21.76 2.19 -3.38
N THR A 79 22.40 3.06 -4.19
CA THR A 79 23.85 2.95 -4.43
C THR A 79 24.68 3.03 -3.14
N THR A 80 24.26 3.87 -2.18
CA THR A 80 24.93 4.00 -0.89
C THR A 80 24.76 2.74 -0.03
N LEU A 81 23.55 2.17 -0.03
CA LEU A 81 23.24 0.92 0.66
C LEU A 81 23.99 -0.26 0.06
N GLN A 82 23.99 -0.39 -1.27
CA GLN A 82 24.72 -1.41 -2.01
C GLN A 82 26.23 -1.33 -1.72
N ALA A 83 26.82 -0.14 -1.69
CA ALA A 83 28.23 0.04 -1.31
C ALA A 83 28.52 -0.37 0.14
N ARG A 84 27.61 -0.09 1.08
CA ARG A 84 27.73 -0.55 2.47
C ARG A 84 27.63 -2.08 2.58
N LEU A 85 26.68 -2.69 1.87
CA LEU A 85 26.52 -4.14 1.82
C LEU A 85 27.75 -4.81 1.21
N ALA A 86 28.28 -4.28 0.10
CA ALA A 86 29.51 -4.78 -0.51
C ALA A 86 30.69 -4.75 0.47
N ARG A 87 30.85 -3.67 1.25
CA ARG A 87 31.87 -3.58 2.31
C ARG A 87 31.67 -4.61 3.43
N ASN A 88 30.44 -4.86 3.85
CA ASN A 88 30.14 -5.88 4.86
C ASN A 88 30.46 -7.30 4.34
N LEU A 89 30.06 -7.61 3.11
CA LEU A 89 30.39 -8.89 2.46
C LEU A 89 31.90 -9.08 2.31
N GLN A 90 32.64 -8.02 1.95
CA GLN A 90 34.11 -8.07 1.88
C GLN A 90 34.75 -8.35 3.25
N ARG A 91 34.19 -7.80 4.34
CA ARG A 91 34.66 -8.07 5.70
C ARG A 91 34.39 -9.52 6.10
N GLU A 92 33.18 -10.02 5.86
CA GLU A 92 32.81 -11.40 6.20
C GLU A 92 33.61 -12.44 5.40
N THR A 93 33.88 -12.16 4.11
CA THR A 93 34.70 -13.03 3.25
C THR A 93 36.20 -12.89 3.48
N GLY A 94 36.68 -11.69 3.85
CA GLY A 94 38.09 -11.40 4.13
C GLY A 94 38.57 -11.86 5.52
N THR A 95 37.67 -12.03 6.49
CA THR A 95 38.04 -12.47 7.85
C THR A 95 38.39 -13.98 7.92
N LYS A 96 38.16 -14.75 6.85
CA LYS A 96 38.54 -16.18 6.77
C LYS A 96 39.96 -16.46 6.25
N ARG A 97 40.75 -15.45 5.86
CA ARG A 97 42.08 -15.66 5.23
C ARG A 97 43.28 -15.08 5.98
N LYS A 98 43.13 -14.72 7.25
CA LYS A 98 44.23 -14.13 8.04
C LYS A 98 44.37 -14.76 9.42
N ARG A 99 44.50 -16.09 9.45
CA ARG A 99 45.16 -16.86 10.50
C ARG A 99 45.89 -17.99 9.78
N GLU A 100 47.17 -18.17 10.12
CA GLU A 100 48.15 -19.10 9.51
C GLU A 100 48.93 -18.50 8.32
N ASP A 101 50.07 -17.85 8.61
CA ASP A 101 51.39 -18.47 8.41
C ASP A 101 52.49 -17.54 8.94
N ASP A 102 53.29 -18.05 9.86
CA ASP A 102 54.47 -17.41 10.45
C ASP A 102 55.69 -17.82 9.59
N GLY A 103 56.42 -16.85 9.04
CA GLY A 103 57.64 -17.14 8.28
C GLY A 103 58.45 -15.89 8.00
N GLU A 104 59.49 -15.66 8.79
CA GLU A 104 60.56 -14.70 8.55
C GLU A 104 61.22 -14.95 7.18
N ASN A 105 61.36 -13.91 6.35
CA ASN A 105 62.52 -13.80 5.47
C ASN A 105 62.78 -12.36 5.05
N ASP A 106 64.07 -12.04 5.12
CA ASP A 106 64.76 -10.79 4.88
C ASP A 106 64.95 -10.54 3.36
N GLY A 107 65.17 -9.29 2.95
CA GLY A 107 65.64 -8.98 1.60
C GLY A 107 64.92 -7.83 0.88
N GLY A 108 65.61 -6.69 0.77
CA GLY A 108 65.10 -5.46 0.16
C GLY A 108 64.93 -5.47 -1.36
N GLY A 109 64.31 -4.41 -1.87
CA GLY A 109 64.22 -4.16 -3.30
C GLY A 109 63.13 -3.17 -3.72
N THR A 110 63.48 -1.90 -3.72
CA THR A 110 63.16 -0.91 -4.79
C THR A 110 61.68 -0.64 -5.11
N TYR A 111 61.24 0.56 -4.70
CA TYR A 111 59.93 1.12 -5.00
C TYR A 111 59.79 1.55 -6.47
N ALA A 112 58.83 0.94 -7.17
CA ALA A 112 58.29 1.47 -8.43
C ALA A 112 56.75 1.47 -8.31
N TYR A 113 56.16 2.64 -8.09
CA TYR A 113 54.72 2.81 -8.09
C TYR A 113 54.26 3.28 -9.48
N GLN A 114 53.54 2.41 -10.18
CA GLN A 114 52.61 2.81 -11.22
C GLN A 114 51.19 2.63 -10.72
N THR A 115 50.46 3.75 -10.74
CA THR A 115 49.02 3.84 -10.97
C THR A 115 48.09 3.29 -9.90
N ARG A 116 47.47 4.20 -9.15
CA ARG A 116 46.00 4.25 -9.05
C ARG A 116 45.53 5.65 -8.62
N LYS A 117 44.60 6.14 -9.42
CA LYS A 117 43.83 7.38 -9.32
C LYS A 117 43.26 7.54 -7.90
N THR A 118 43.72 8.53 -7.17
CA THR A 118 43.13 8.99 -5.91
C THR A 118 41.77 9.62 -6.24
N CYS A 119 40.69 8.92 -5.94
CA CYS A 119 39.44 9.57 -5.57
C CYS A 119 39.67 10.17 -4.19
N GLU A 120 39.60 11.49 -4.13
CA GLU A 120 39.70 12.26 -2.90
C GLU A 120 38.56 11.83 -1.98
N ASP A 121 38.89 11.01 -0.98
CA ASP A 121 38.03 10.73 0.16
C ASP A 121 37.86 12.07 0.92
N SER A 122 36.76 12.76 0.62
CA SER A 122 36.19 13.72 1.57
C SER A 122 35.53 12.90 2.67
N ASP A 123 36.36 12.43 3.62
CA ASP A 123 35.92 11.98 4.93
C ASP A 123 35.28 13.17 5.66
N SER A 124 34.02 13.43 5.33
CA SER A 124 33.12 14.11 6.26
C SER A 124 32.83 13.10 7.37
N ASP A 125 33.72 13.03 8.35
CA ASP A 125 33.42 12.53 9.69
C ASP A 125 32.19 13.30 10.18
N ALA A 126 31.00 12.74 9.91
CA ALA A 126 29.75 13.28 10.40
C ALA A 126 29.79 13.10 11.92
N ASP A 127 30.16 14.17 12.60
CA ASP A 127 30.17 14.30 14.05
C ASP A 127 28.90 13.64 14.61
N PRO A 128 29.04 12.55 15.40
CA PRO A 128 27.89 11.85 15.99
C PRO A 128 26.98 12.81 16.76
N GLU A 129 27.56 13.88 17.33
CA GLU A 129 26.82 14.90 18.06
C GLU A 129 25.91 15.72 17.14
N TYR A 130 26.31 15.96 15.88
CA TYR A 130 25.50 16.65 14.88
C TYR A 130 24.33 15.79 14.40
N SER A 131 24.53 14.49 14.23
CA SER A 131 23.45 13.54 13.90
C SER A 131 22.42 13.45 15.02
N ILE A 132 22.86 13.45 16.28
CA ILE A 132 21.96 13.44 17.45
C ILE A 132 21.20 14.77 17.58
N LYS A 133 21.86 15.90 17.29
CA LYS A 133 21.21 17.22 17.26
C LYS A 133 20.13 17.31 16.18
N LEU A 134 20.38 16.75 14.99
CA LEU A 134 19.40 16.68 13.91
C LEU A 134 18.19 15.81 14.28
N ASP A 135 18.43 14.65 14.90
CA ASP A 135 17.37 13.73 15.33
C ASP A 135 16.51 14.33 16.44
N ASN A 136 17.12 15.02 17.41
CA ASN A 136 16.42 15.75 18.46
C ASN A 136 15.65 16.96 17.93
N ALA A 137 16.13 17.63 16.88
CA ALA A 137 15.42 18.73 16.24
C ALA A 137 14.20 18.25 15.45
N LEU A 138 14.26 17.04 14.91
CA LEU A 138 13.18 16.44 14.13
C LEU A 138 12.11 15.77 15.01
N HIS A 139 12.51 15.15 16.13
CA HIS A 139 11.62 14.35 16.98
C HIS A 139 11.40 14.89 18.40
N GLY A 140 12.13 15.94 18.80
CA GLY A 140 12.15 16.46 20.17
C GLY A 140 13.07 15.65 21.11
N PRO A 141 13.38 16.14 22.33
CA PRO A 141 14.28 15.47 23.29
C PRO A 141 13.77 14.11 23.78
N LEU A 142 12.49 13.84 23.55
CA LEU A 142 11.79 12.61 23.84
C LEU A 142 10.89 12.33 22.63
N GLY A 143 11.48 11.82 21.55
CA GLY A 143 10.69 11.31 20.43
C GLY A 143 9.56 10.42 20.96
N ASN A 144 8.34 10.60 20.44
CA ASN A 144 7.11 9.91 20.88
C ASN A 144 7.12 8.38 20.68
N THR A 145 8.29 7.76 20.51
CA THR A 145 8.46 6.31 20.43
C THR A 145 9.66 5.93 21.26
N ILE A 146 9.39 5.18 22.34
CA ILE A 146 10.33 4.48 23.23
C ILE A 146 10.86 5.34 24.40
N GLN A 147 10.25 5.13 25.57
CA GLN A 147 10.80 5.56 26.86
C GLN A 147 12.20 4.95 27.06
N PRO A 148 13.23 5.72 27.44
CA PRO A 148 14.55 5.19 27.73
C PRO A 148 14.56 4.66 29.17
N GLN A 149 13.97 3.50 29.41
CA GLN A 149 14.03 2.82 30.70
C GLN A 149 14.33 1.34 30.54
N ILE A 150 15.26 0.93 29.68
CA ILE A 150 15.66 -0.48 29.64
C ILE A 150 17.17 -0.56 29.46
N LYS A 151 17.84 -0.98 30.54
CA LYS A 151 19.18 -1.56 30.54
C LYS A 151 19.34 -2.42 29.28
N LYS A 152 20.49 -2.38 28.60
CA LYS A 152 20.80 -3.27 27.47
C LYS A 152 20.62 -4.74 27.88
N HIS A 153 19.40 -5.27 27.83
CA HIS A 153 19.16 -6.69 27.94
C HIS A 153 19.51 -7.23 26.57
N ASN A 154 20.67 -7.89 26.50
CA ASN A 154 21.00 -8.70 25.34
C ASN A 154 19.86 -9.70 25.19
N HIS A 155 19.01 -9.53 24.18
CA HIS A 155 18.02 -10.53 23.85
C HIS A 155 18.78 -11.80 23.48
N THR A 156 18.66 -12.83 24.30
CA THR A 156 19.14 -14.16 23.95
C THR A 156 18.23 -14.72 22.86
N THR A 157 18.75 -15.65 22.05
CA THR A 157 17.94 -16.35 21.04
C THR A 157 16.67 -16.95 21.65
N THR A 158 16.73 -17.37 22.91
CA THR A 158 15.57 -17.86 23.68
C THR A 158 14.53 -16.77 23.97
N SER A 159 14.95 -15.55 24.32
CA SER A 159 14.04 -14.42 24.54
C SER A 159 13.38 -13.95 23.24
N LEU A 160 14.13 -13.92 22.13
CA LEU A 160 13.58 -13.56 20.82
C LEU A 160 12.62 -14.61 20.27
N LEU A 161 12.95 -15.91 20.44
CA LEU A 161 12.08 -16.99 19.99
C LEU A 161 10.78 -16.98 20.80
N SER A 162 10.85 -16.74 22.12
CA SER A 162 9.67 -16.55 22.95
C SER A 162 8.83 -15.34 22.51
N SER A 163 9.46 -14.19 22.22
CA SER A 163 8.70 -13.02 21.77
C SER A 163 8.06 -13.22 20.40
N LEU A 164 8.73 -13.94 19.49
CA LEU A 164 8.18 -14.27 18.17
C LEU A 164 7.04 -15.27 18.27
N ALA A 165 7.13 -16.25 19.17
CA ALA A 165 6.06 -17.21 19.41
C ALA A 165 4.80 -16.50 19.95
N THR A 166 4.96 -15.61 20.94
CA THR A 166 3.85 -14.81 21.46
C THR A 166 3.27 -13.88 20.39
N ALA A 167 4.09 -13.19 19.61
CA ALA A 167 3.61 -12.32 18.53
C ALA A 167 2.87 -13.10 17.43
N ALA A 168 3.31 -14.33 17.13
CA ALA A 168 2.61 -15.20 16.19
C ALA A 168 1.24 -15.61 16.74
N GLU A 169 1.17 -15.99 18.02
CA GLU A 169 -0.09 -16.34 18.70
C GLU A 169 -1.05 -15.15 18.72
N ASP A 170 -0.56 -13.96 19.09
CA ASP A 170 -1.33 -12.71 19.10
C ASP A 170 -1.93 -12.41 17.71
N LEU A 171 -1.12 -12.46 16.65
CA LEU A 171 -1.59 -12.24 15.28
C LEU A 171 -2.62 -13.28 14.84
N THR A 172 -2.41 -14.56 15.18
CA THR A 172 -3.41 -15.59 14.85
C THR A 172 -4.73 -15.37 15.59
N SER A 173 -4.68 -14.90 16.84
CA SER A 173 -5.88 -14.56 17.61
C SER A 173 -6.61 -13.35 17.02
N GLU A 174 -5.87 -12.34 16.55
CA GLU A 174 -6.45 -11.15 15.91
C GLU A 174 -7.07 -11.47 14.55
N ILE A 175 -6.44 -12.34 13.75
CA ILE A 175 -7.02 -12.85 12.50
C ILE A 175 -8.36 -13.54 12.78
N ALA A 176 -8.40 -14.47 13.74
CA ALA A 176 -9.63 -15.17 14.09
C ALA A 176 -10.74 -14.22 14.58
N PHE A 177 -10.38 -13.19 15.35
CA PHE A 177 -11.32 -12.16 15.78
C PHE A 177 -11.88 -11.35 14.60
N LEU A 178 -11.02 -10.94 13.66
CA LEU A 178 -11.44 -10.18 12.48
C LEU A 178 -12.31 -11.02 11.54
N GLU A 179 -12.00 -12.30 11.36
CA GLU A 179 -12.83 -13.24 10.61
C GLU A 179 -14.23 -13.38 11.23
N GLY A 180 -14.32 -13.43 12.56
CA GLY A 180 -15.60 -13.43 13.28
C GLY A 180 -16.42 -12.16 13.03
N ARG A 181 -15.78 -10.98 13.07
CA ARG A 181 -16.44 -9.71 12.77
C ARG A 181 -16.90 -9.60 11.32
N LEU A 182 -16.13 -10.15 10.38
CA LEU A 182 -16.52 -10.21 8.97
C LEU A 182 -17.76 -11.09 8.77
N ALA A 183 -17.81 -12.26 9.42
CA ALA A 183 -18.97 -13.14 9.36
C ALA A 183 -20.24 -12.49 9.95
N GLU A 184 -20.10 -11.75 11.06
CA GLU A 184 -21.20 -11.00 11.67
C GLU A 184 -21.71 -9.89 10.73
N LEU A 185 -20.80 -9.10 10.17
CA LEU A 185 -21.17 -8.03 9.24
C LEU A 185 -21.79 -8.56 7.95
N GLN A 186 -21.29 -9.68 7.45
CA GLN A 186 -21.87 -10.36 6.29
C GLN A 186 -23.31 -10.79 6.56
N LYS A 187 -23.57 -11.40 7.73
CA LYS A 187 -24.92 -11.79 8.14
C LYS A 187 -25.86 -10.59 8.22
N GLU A 188 -25.40 -9.46 8.76
CA GLU A 188 -26.18 -8.24 8.81
C GLU A 188 -26.50 -7.69 7.41
N CYS A 189 -25.54 -7.72 6.49
CA CYS A 189 -25.76 -7.35 5.10
C CYS A 189 -26.78 -8.28 4.43
N GLU A 190 -26.67 -9.60 4.62
CA GLU A 190 -27.61 -10.58 4.08
C GLU A 190 -29.03 -10.37 4.63
N GLU A 191 -29.18 -10.08 5.92
CA GLU A 191 -30.48 -9.77 6.54
C GLU A 191 -31.09 -8.49 5.95
N ARG A 192 -30.30 -7.42 5.84
CA ARG A 192 -30.77 -6.14 5.26
C ARG A 192 -31.14 -6.30 3.79
N VAL A 193 -30.31 -6.98 3.00
CA VAL A 193 -30.58 -7.23 1.57
C VAL A 193 -31.78 -8.17 1.41
N GLY A 194 -31.94 -9.15 2.28
CA GLY A 194 -33.12 -10.01 2.36
C GLY A 194 -34.39 -9.19 2.59
N GLY A 195 -34.39 -8.33 3.62
CA GLY A 195 -35.53 -7.44 3.91
C GLY A 195 -35.85 -6.47 2.77
N LEU A 196 -34.83 -5.91 2.10
CA LEU A 196 -35.03 -5.06 0.91
C LEU A 196 -35.55 -5.84 -0.29
N SER A 197 -35.11 -7.10 -0.46
CA SER A 197 -35.60 -7.98 -1.53
C SER A 197 -37.05 -8.35 -1.30
N ASP A 198 -37.41 -8.72 -0.07
CA ASP A 198 -38.78 -8.99 0.34
C ASP A 198 -39.69 -7.78 0.10
N LEU A 199 -39.23 -6.56 0.43
CA LEU A 199 -39.95 -5.33 0.15
C LEU A 199 -40.16 -5.11 -1.37
N ARG A 200 -39.13 -5.35 -2.18
CA ARG A 200 -39.18 -5.18 -3.64
C ARG A 200 -40.11 -6.19 -4.32
N TYR A 201 -40.16 -7.41 -3.80
CA TYR A 201 -40.98 -8.49 -4.36
C TYR A 201 -42.32 -8.68 -3.63
N GLY A 202 -42.68 -7.76 -2.73
CA GLY A 202 -43.97 -7.74 -2.03
C GLY A 202 -44.16 -8.84 -0.99
N LYS A 203 -43.08 -9.50 -0.58
CA LYS A 203 -43.09 -10.63 0.36
C LYS A 203 -42.91 -10.13 1.79
N PHE A 204 -43.87 -9.35 2.28
CA PHE A 204 -43.81 -8.82 3.66
C PHE A 204 -43.78 -9.98 4.67
N ASN A 205 -42.82 -9.95 5.59
CA ASN A 205 -42.79 -10.89 6.70
C ASN A 205 -44.05 -10.67 7.56
N ASN A 206 -44.95 -11.64 7.49
CA ASN A 206 -46.22 -11.66 8.18
C ASN A 206 -45.96 -11.63 9.70
N SER A 207 -45.95 -10.44 10.30
CA SER A 207 -45.83 -10.28 11.74
C SER A 207 -47.11 -10.81 12.37
N ALA A 208 -47.04 -12.06 12.82
CA ALA A 208 -47.88 -12.73 13.81
C ALA A 208 -49.04 -11.88 14.37
N ALA A 209 -50.23 -11.99 13.77
CA ALA A 209 -51.51 -11.94 14.48
C ALA A 209 -52.70 -12.33 13.60
N THR A 210 -52.70 -12.01 12.30
CA THR A 210 -53.87 -12.30 11.45
C THR A 210 -53.39 -12.59 10.04
N GLY A 211 -53.22 -13.88 9.75
CA GLY A 211 -52.72 -14.38 8.46
C GLY A 211 -53.74 -14.29 7.33
N GLU A 212 -54.28 -13.11 7.09
CA GLU A 212 -55.04 -12.81 5.90
C GLU A 212 -54.17 -11.87 5.06
N SER A 213 -53.69 -12.38 3.91
CA SER A 213 -52.82 -11.62 3.00
C SER A 213 -53.40 -10.22 2.83
N ILE A 214 -52.58 -9.16 2.92
CA ILE A 214 -53.03 -7.77 2.66
C ILE A 214 -53.79 -7.71 1.33
N GLU A 215 -53.43 -8.54 0.36
CA GLU A 215 -54.18 -8.73 -0.88
C GLU A 215 -55.61 -9.23 -0.65
N LYS A 216 -55.83 -10.22 0.21
CA LYS A 216 -57.16 -10.71 0.60
C LYS A 216 -57.95 -9.67 1.39
N GLU A 217 -57.30 -8.92 2.28
CA GLU A 217 -57.95 -7.83 3.03
C GLU A 217 -58.39 -6.70 2.07
N VAL A 218 -57.53 -6.29 1.14
CA VAL A 218 -57.84 -5.28 0.12
C VAL A 218 -58.94 -5.76 -0.82
N VAL A 219 -58.89 -7.03 -1.25
CA VAL A 219 -59.95 -7.64 -2.09
C VAL A 219 -61.28 -7.70 -1.33
N GLY A 220 -61.29 -8.16 -0.08
CA GLY A 220 -62.50 -8.20 0.74
C GLY A 220 -63.10 -6.83 1.00
N ASN A 221 -62.26 -5.82 1.27
CA ASN A 221 -62.71 -4.44 1.44
C ASN A 221 -63.28 -3.84 0.14
N LEU A 222 -62.70 -4.18 -1.02
CA LEU A 222 -63.21 -3.75 -2.33
C LEU A 222 -64.55 -4.40 -2.68
N GLU A 223 -64.73 -5.69 -2.37
CA GLU A 223 -66.01 -6.37 -2.53
C GLU A 223 -67.09 -5.77 -1.62
N ALA A 224 -66.77 -5.52 -0.36
CA ALA A 224 -67.69 -4.85 0.56
C ALA A 224 -68.08 -3.43 0.09
N LEU A 225 -67.13 -2.67 -0.47
CA LEU A 225 -67.39 -1.34 -1.04
C LEU A 225 -68.25 -1.41 -2.31
N LYS A 226 -68.01 -2.41 -3.17
CA LYS A 226 -68.83 -2.66 -4.35
C LYS A 226 -70.28 -2.96 -3.96
N ASP A 227 -70.49 -3.85 -2.98
CA ASP A 227 -71.83 -4.21 -2.51
C ASP A 227 -72.56 -2.99 -1.90
N ALA A 228 -71.84 -2.14 -1.16
CA ALA A 228 -72.39 -0.89 -0.63
C ALA A 228 -72.82 0.09 -1.74
N LEU A 229 -72.06 0.17 -2.85
CA LEU A 229 -72.40 1.00 -4.00
C LEU A 229 -73.60 0.47 -4.80
N GLU A 230 -73.68 -0.85 -5.03
CA GLU A 230 -74.85 -1.45 -5.70
C GLU A 230 -76.13 -1.26 -4.88
N LYS A 231 -76.02 -1.31 -3.55
CA LYS A 231 -77.13 -1.07 -2.63
C LYS A 231 -77.57 0.40 -2.60
N ALA A 232 -76.63 1.34 -2.77
CA ALA A 232 -76.93 2.78 -2.85
C ALA A 232 -77.48 3.20 -4.23
N GLY A 233 -77.17 2.47 -5.30
CA GLY A 233 -77.67 2.73 -6.66
C GLY A 233 -79.03 2.11 -6.98
N SER A 234 -79.54 1.22 -6.12
CA SER A 234 -80.83 0.52 -6.31
C SER A 234 -81.99 1.13 -5.50
N GLY A 235 -81.79 2.33 -4.92
CA GLY A 235 -82.78 3.07 -4.13
C GLY A 235 -83.29 4.33 -4.83
#